data_AF-A0A0F9QS34-F1
#
_entry.id   AF-A0A0F9QS34-F1
#
_cell.length_a   1.000
_cell.length_b   1.000
_cell.length_c   1.000
_cell.angle_alpha   90.00
_cell.angle_beta   90.00
_cell.angle_gamma   90.00
#
_symmetry.space_group_name_H-M   'P 1'
#
loop_
_entity.id
_entity.type
_entity.pdbx_description
1 polymer ?
#
loop_
_entity_poly.entity_id
_entity_poly.type
_entity_poly.pdbx_seq_one_letter_code
_entity_poly.pdbx_strand_id
1 'polypeptide(L)' 'MVLKKEKVVFVKKGKKPTRFRFKDNIRLGFIKNEVVEITKFK' A
#
# COMPACT_ATOMS: atom_id res chain seq x y z
N MET A 1 -10.42 2.63 16.12
CA MET A 1 -10.68 1.74 14.97
C MET A 1 -9.33 1.29 14.43
N VAL A 2 -8.88 0.07 14.73
CA VAL A 2 -7.55 -0.43 14.36
C VAL A 2 -7.70 -1.28 13.10
N LEU A 3 -7.26 -0.77 11.96
CA LEU A 3 -7.23 -1.52 10.69
C LEU A 3 -6.26 -2.69 10.82
N LYS A 4 -6.76 -3.93 10.77
CA LYS A 4 -5.91 -5.13 10.85
C LYS A 4 -5.37 -5.43 9.46
N LYS A 5 -4.04 -5.53 9.32
CA LYS A 5 -3.41 -5.85 8.04
C LYS A 5 -3.86 -7.24 7.59
N GLU A 6 -4.50 -7.30 6.42
CA GLU A 6 -5.05 -8.54 5.90
C GLU A 6 -4.05 -9.21 4.94
N LYS A 7 -3.71 -8.51 3.84
CA LYS A 7 -2.80 -9.06 2.83
C LYS A 7 -2.10 -7.97 2.05
N VAL A 8 -0.84 -8.20 1.68
CA VAL A 8 -0.15 -7.39 0.67
C VAL A 8 -0.49 -7.97 -0.70
N VAL A 9 -1.18 -7.19 -1.53
CA VAL A 9 -1.69 -7.62 -2.84
C VAL A 9 -0.62 -7.43 -3.92
N PHE A 10 0.23 -6.41 -3.77
CA PHE A 10 1.25 -6.09 -4.77
C PHE A 10 2.45 -5.41 -4.12
N VAL A 11 3.66 -5.82 -4.52
CA VAL A 11 4.91 -5.12 -4.21
C VAL A 11 5.81 -5.17 -5.43
N LYS A 12 6.23 -4.00 -5.94
CA LYS A 12 7.22 -3.89 -7.01
C LYS A 12 8.60 -4.15 -6.41
N LYS A 13 9.24 -5.27 -6.75
CA LYS A 13 10.57 -5.65 -6.24
C LYS A 13 11.60 -4.56 -6.53
N GLY A 14 12.43 -4.25 -5.53
CA GLY A 14 13.50 -3.25 -5.63
C GLY A 14 13.04 -1.79 -5.45
N LYS A 15 11.75 -1.53 -5.23
CA LYS A 15 11.21 -0.17 -5.08
C LYS A 15 10.45 -0.03 -3.75
N LYS A 16 10.96 0.81 -2.84
CA LYS A 16 10.29 1.11 -1.55
C LYS A 16 9.40 2.36 -1.68
N PRO A 17 8.11 2.30 -1.31
CA PRO A 17 7.23 3.46 -1.35
C PRO A 17 7.76 4.61 -0.47
N THR A 18 7.72 5.82 -1.00
CA THR A 18 8.06 7.06 -0.27
C THR A 18 6.82 7.74 0.30
N ARG A 19 5.65 7.50 -0.30
CA ARG A 19 4.38 8.05 0.16
C ARG A 19 3.33 6.94 0.26
N PHE A 20 2.49 7.01 1.28
CA PHE A 20 1.34 6.13 1.42
C PHE A 20 0.04 6.93 1.36
N ARG A 21 -0.98 6.34 0.75
CA ARG A 21 -2.34 6.88 0.76
C ARG A 21 -3.31 5.76 1.09
N PHE A 22 -4.23 6.02 2.00
CA PHE A 22 -5.34 5.13 2.26
C PHE A 22 -6.53 5.53 1.39
N LYS A 23 -7.15 4.52 0.79
CA LYS A 23 -8.45 4.61 0.13
C LYS A 23 -9.27 3.43 0.65
N ASP A 24 -10.28 3.74 1.44
CA ASP A 24 -11.09 2.75 2.15
C ASP A 24 -10.18 1.81 2.97
N ASN A 25 -10.29 0.51 2.71
CA ASN A 25 -9.53 -0.54 3.39
C ASN A 25 -8.20 -0.86 2.68
N ILE A 26 -7.75 -0.03 1.74
CA ILE A 26 -6.56 -0.26 0.92
C ILE A 26 -5.53 0.84 1.18
N ARG A 27 -4.30 0.45 1.52
CA ARG A 27 -3.12 1.32 1.52
C ARG A 27 -2.35 1.16 0.24
N LEU A 28 -2.23 2.26 -0.50
CA LEU A 28 -1.43 2.39 -1.69
C LEU A 28 -0.10 3.06 -1.33
N GLY A 29 1.00 2.38 -1.56
CA GLY A 29 2.35 2.91 -1.49
C GLY A 29 2.81 3.38 -2.87
N PHE A 30 3.33 4.60 -2.94
CA PHE A 30 3.73 5.28 -4.16
C PHE A 30 5.22 5.62 -4.14
N ILE A 31 5.82 5.65 -5.35
CA ILE A 31 7.08 6.31 -5.63
C ILE A 31 6.85 7.26 -6.80
N LYS A 32 7.11 8.55 -6.62
CA LYS A 32 6.76 9.60 -7.59
C LYS A 32 5.26 9.50 -7.93
N ASN A 33 4.92 9.10 -9.15
CA ASN A 33 3.54 8.91 -9.63
C ASN A 33 3.15 7.43 -9.86
N GLU A 34 4.03 6.48 -9.53
CA GLU A 34 3.76 5.04 -9.67
C GLU A 34 3.31 4.41 -8.35
N VAL A 35 2.31 3.53 -8.42
CA VAL A 35 1.97 2.63 -7.30
C VAL A 35 2.98 1.49 -7.27
N VAL A 36 3.67 1.33 -6.13
CA VAL A 36 4.69 0.29 -5.93
C VAL A 36 4.29 -0.72 -4.86
N GLU A 37 3.34 -0.40 -3.99
CA GLU A 37 2.86 -1.31 -2.95
C GLU A 37 1.33 -1.17 -2.80
N ILE A 38 0.62 -2.28 -2.68
CA ILE A 38 -0.80 -2.29 -2.37
C ILE A 38 -1.02 -3.26 -1.21
N THR A 39 -1.53 -2.74 -0.10
CA THR A 39 -1.84 -3.51 1.11
C THR A 39 -3.32 -3.37 1.44
N LYS A 40 -4.02 -4.49 1.59
CA LYS A 40 -5.40 -4.55 2.09
C LYS A 40 -5.39 -4.71 3.61
N PHE A 41 -6.31 -3.99 4.25
CA PHE A 41 -6.60 -4.04 5.67
C PHE A 41 -8.06 -4.47 5.86
N LYS A 42 -8.38 -4.97 7.05
CA LYS A 42 -9.71 -5.40 7.48
C LYS A 42 -10.17 -4.56 8.66
#